data_AF-A0A7Y4Z5U1-F1
#
_entry.id   AF-A0A7Y4Z5U1-F1
#
_cell.length_a   1.000
_cell.length_b   1.000
_cell.length_c   1.000
_cell.angle_alpha   90.00
_cell.angle_beta   90.00
_cell.angle_gamma   90.00
#
_symmetry.space_group_name_H-M   'P 1'
#
loop_
_entity.id
_entity.type
_entity.pdbx_description
1 polymer ?
#
loop_
_entity_poly.entity_id
_entity_poly.type
_entity_poly.pdbx_seq_one_letter_code
_entity_poly.pdbx_strand_id
1 'polypeptide(L)'
;MALSFNNVERAYKVFNELKKTVLPELSIGSFPEDMAEWSDSEKENPQLNTVYGFDKKQDNGWENLVFFVENPSEELKQKFDELKSNVKNSSINEAYTENSNLWIFGWF
;
A
#
# COMPACT_ATOMS: atom_id res chain seq x y z
N MET A 1 7.34 -21.64 2.77
CA MET A 1 7.42 -20.33 3.45
C MET A 1 6.00 -19.81 3.57
N ALA A 2 5.42 -19.75 4.78
CA ALA A 2 4.00 -19.42 5.03
C ALA A 2 3.81 -18.02 5.64
N LEU A 3 4.85 -17.19 5.63
CA LEU A 3 4.84 -15.84 6.21
C LEU A 3 4.01 -14.86 5.37
N SER A 4 3.90 -15.08 4.05
CA SER A 4 3.34 -14.11 3.10
C SER A 4 1.80 -14.02 3.17
N PHE A 5 1.08 -15.16 3.24
CA PHE A 5 -0.39 -15.14 3.20
C PHE A 5 -1.04 -14.41 4.39
N ASN A 6 -0.56 -14.70 5.61
CA ASN A 6 -1.12 -14.08 6.83
C ASN A 6 -0.83 -12.57 6.87
N ASN A 7 0.35 -12.15 6.40
CA ASN A 7 0.69 -10.73 6.33
C ASN A 7 -0.21 -10.00 5.33
N VAL A 8 -0.42 -10.55 4.12
CA VAL A 8 -1.31 -9.98 3.09
C VAL A 8 -2.76 -9.88 3.57
N GLU A 9 -3.26 -10.89 4.27
CA GLU A 9 -4.62 -10.84 4.82
C GLU A 9 -4.77 -9.72 5.85
N ARG A 10 -3.79 -9.54 6.73
CA ARG A 10 -3.78 -8.46 7.72
C ARG A 10 -3.64 -7.09 7.09
N ALA A 11 -2.79 -7.01 6.08
CA ALA A 11 -2.60 -5.89 5.20
C ALA A 11 -3.93 -5.40 4.59
N TYR A 12 -4.70 -6.30 3.98
CA TYR A 12 -6.05 -5.99 3.51
C TYR A 12 -6.98 -5.54 4.62
N LYS A 13 -6.89 -6.10 5.84
CA LYS A 13 -7.69 -5.64 6.99
C LYS A 13 -7.34 -4.19 7.36
N VAL A 14 -6.05 -3.86 7.42
CA VAL A 14 -5.57 -2.50 7.68
C VAL A 14 -6.08 -1.53 6.63
N PHE A 15 -5.93 -1.85 5.34
CA PHE A 15 -6.44 -1.01 4.26
C PHE A 15 -7.97 -0.82 4.32
N ASN A 16 -8.72 -1.88 4.63
CA ASN A 16 -10.17 -1.78 4.80
C ASN A 16 -10.56 -0.90 6.00
N GLU A 17 -9.79 -0.92 7.08
CA GLU A 17 -10.01 -0.02 8.23
C GLU A 17 -9.72 1.44 7.85
N LEU A 18 -8.59 1.70 7.17
CA LEU A 18 -8.25 3.04 6.68
C LEU A 18 -9.32 3.56 5.75
N LYS A 19 -9.81 2.71 4.82
CA LYS A 19 -10.91 3.06 3.92
C LYS A 19 -12.17 3.50 4.66
N LYS A 20 -12.53 2.83 5.74
CA LYS A 20 -13.74 3.14 6.50
C LYS A 20 -13.63 4.41 7.33
N THR A 21 -12.41 4.79 7.73
CA THR A 21 -12.19 5.81 8.75
C THR A 21 -11.63 7.10 8.18
N VAL A 22 -10.53 7.01 7.42
CA VAL A 22 -9.71 8.18 7.05
C VAL A 22 -9.51 8.35 5.55
N LEU A 23 -9.70 7.29 4.74
CA LEU A 23 -9.45 7.32 3.30
C LEU A 23 -10.53 6.58 2.48
N PRO A 24 -11.78 7.07 2.45
CA PRO A 24 -12.90 6.39 1.78
C PRO A 24 -12.70 6.19 0.28
N GLU A 25 -11.89 7.04 -0.34
CA GLU A 25 -11.46 6.95 -1.74
C GLU A 25 -10.45 5.84 -2.03
N LEU A 26 -9.96 5.12 -1.01
CA LEU A 26 -9.03 4.00 -1.19
C LEU A 26 -9.69 2.87 -2.00
N SER A 27 -9.17 2.64 -3.20
CA SER A 27 -9.51 1.55 -4.08
C SER A 27 -8.69 0.32 -3.71
N ILE A 28 -9.37 -0.68 -3.15
CA ILE A 28 -8.77 -1.94 -2.72
C ILE A 28 -9.25 -3.02 -3.68
N GLY A 29 -8.41 -3.38 -4.65
CA GLY A 29 -8.69 -4.47 -5.59
C GLY A 29 -8.44 -5.83 -4.94
N SER A 30 -9.29 -6.82 -5.26
CA SER A 30 -9.03 -8.22 -4.90
C SER A 30 -7.78 -8.78 -5.59
N PHE A 31 -7.46 -8.23 -6.77
CA PHE A 31 -6.22 -8.47 -7.52
C PHE A 31 -5.64 -7.11 -7.89
N PRO A 32 -4.82 -6.51 -7.00
CA PRO A 32 -4.17 -5.25 -7.29
C PRO A 32 -3.21 -5.42 -8.48
N GLU A 33 -2.90 -4.30 -9.13
CA GLU A 33 -2.00 -4.29 -10.28
C GLU A 33 -0.54 -4.54 -9.86
N ASP A 34 0.25 -5.17 -10.73
CA ASP A 34 1.67 -5.47 -10.46
C ASP A 34 2.54 -4.26 -10.78
N MET A 35 3.10 -3.65 -9.74
CA MET A 35 4.09 -2.58 -9.93
C MET A 35 5.39 -3.05 -10.57
N ALA A 36 5.69 -4.36 -10.57
CA ALA A 36 6.84 -4.89 -11.26
C ALA A 36 6.73 -4.72 -12.78
N GLU A 37 5.49 -4.66 -13.30
CA GLU A 37 5.19 -4.49 -14.71
C GLU A 37 5.04 -3.02 -15.13
N TRP A 38 5.13 -2.09 -14.17
CA TRP A 38 5.00 -0.65 -14.45
C TRP A 38 6.13 -0.11 -15.31
N SER A 39 5.71 0.66 -16.31
CA SER A 39 6.55 1.52 -17.13
C SER A 39 7.12 2.67 -16.30
N ASP A 40 8.22 3.29 -16.75
CA ASP A 40 8.81 4.43 -16.03
C ASP A 40 7.82 5.59 -15.85
N SER A 41 6.96 5.85 -16.83
CA SER A 41 5.91 6.87 -16.73
C SER A 41 4.84 6.55 -15.67
N GLU A 42 4.54 5.28 -15.42
CA GLU A 42 3.59 4.86 -14.38
C GLU A 42 4.21 4.98 -12.99
N LYS A 43 5.52 4.73 -12.90
CA LYS A 43 6.30 4.98 -11.68
C LYS A 43 6.37 6.49 -11.39
N GLU A 44 6.57 7.33 -12.40
CA GLU A 44 6.63 8.78 -12.22
C GLU A 44 5.32 9.39 -11.73
N ASN A 45 4.18 8.84 -12.17
CA ASN A 45 2.86 9.34 -11.81
C ASN A 45 1.88 8.20 -11.46
N PRO A 46 2.06 7.55 -10.30
CA PRO A 46 1.19 6.46 -9.89
C PRO A 46 -0.20 7.00 -9.57
N GLN A 47 -1.24 6.21 -9.86
CA GLN A 47 -2.58 6.60 -9.48
C GLN A 47 -2.73 6.55 -7.95
N LEU A 48 -3.20 7.68 -7.41
CA LEU A 48 -3.37 7.86 -5.97
C LEU A 48 -4.55 7.04 -5.45
N ASN A 49 -4.49 6.72 -4.16
CA ASN A 49 -5.53 6.03 -3.41
C ASN A 49 -5.91 4.67 -4.01
N THR A 50 -4.98 4.02 -4.70
CA THR A 50 -5.15 2.66 -5.22
C THR A 50 -4.13 1.73 -4.61
N VAL A 51 -4.58 0.55 -4.19
CA VAL A 51 -3.70 -0.51 -3.70
C VAL A 51 -3.07 -1.24 -4.88
N TYR A 52 -1.75 -1.34 -4.81
CA TYR A 52 -0.89 -2.02 -5.75
C TYR A 52 -0.15 -3.17 -5.06
N GLY A 53 0.25 -4.15 -5.86
CA GLY A 53 1.07 -5.27 -5.41
C GLY A 53 2.46 -5.24 -6.02
N PHE A 54 3.42 -5.84 -5.33
CA PHE A 54 4.74 -6.17 -5.88
C PHE A 54 5.17 -7.56 -5.40
N ASP A 55 6.07 -8.21 -6.13
CA ASP A 55 6.49 -9.59 -5.90
C ASP A 55 5.33 -10.59 -5.91
N LYS A 56 4.64 -10.67 -7.05
CA LYS A 56 3.55 -11.62 -7.26
C LYS A 56 4.03 -13.07 -7.09
N LYS A 57 3.32 -13.84 -6.27
CA LYS A 57 3.57 -15.27 -6.07
C LYS A 57 2.81 -16.13 -7.07
N GLN A 58 3.28 -17.36 -7.26
CA GLN A 58 2.68 -18.36 -8.16
C GLN A 58 1.20 -18.64 -7.84
N ASP A 59 0.78 -18.49 -6.57
CA ASP A 59 -0.59 -18.72 -6.12
C ASP A 59 -1.52 -17.49 -6.27
N ASN A 60 -1.18 -16.52 -7.13
CA ASN A 60 -1.87 -15.23 -7.28
C ASN A 60 -1.91 -14.38 -5.99
N GLY A 61 -1.09 -14.73 -4.99
CA GLY A 61 -0.84 -13.90 -3.82
C GLY A 61 0.22 -12.85 -4.09
N TRP A 62 0.28 -11.83 -3.24
CA TRP A 62 1.32 -10.81 -3.25
C TRP A 62 2.28 -11.05 -2.08
N GLU A 63 3.54 -10.64 -2.17
CA GLU A 63 4.34 -10.49 -0.95
C GLU A 63 4.16 -9.12 -0.34
N ASN A 64 4.09 -8.11 -1.20
CA ASN A 64 4.09 -6.71 -0.82
C ASN A 64 2.84 -6.03 -1.40
N LEU A 65 2.17 -5.21 -0.59
CA LEU A 65 1.12 -4.32 -1.06
C LEU A 65 1.41 -2.91 -0.59
N VAL A 66 1.17 -1.96 -1.47
CA VAL A 66 1.43 -0.55 -1.23
C VAL A 66 0.31 0.29 -1.84
N PHE A 67 0.10 1.49 -1.35
CA PHE A 67 -0.73 2.49 -2.00
C PHE A 67 -0.08 3.86 -1.89
N PHE A 68 -0.43 4.72 -2.83
CA PHE A 68 0.11 6.06 -2.93
C PHE A 68 -0.92 7.10 -2.50
N VAL A 69 -0.48 8.10 -1.75
CA VAL A 69 -1.32 9.22 -1.31
C VAL A 69 -0.55 10.51 -1.52
N GLU A 70 -1.21 11.49 -2.13
CA GLU A 70 -0.68 12.85 -2.17
C GLU A 70 -1.07 13.57 -0.88
N ASN A 71 -0.07 14.14 -0.20
CA ASN A 71 -0.21 14.92 1.02
C ASN A 71 -1.11 14.24 2.09
N PRO A 72 -0.73 13.04 2.58
CA PRO A 72 -1.51 12.30 3.56
C PRO A 72 -1.76 13.12 4.83
N SER A 73 -3.02 13.15 5.29
CA SER A 73 -3.40 13.81 6.53
C SER A 73 -2.67 13.21 7.74
N GLU A 74 -2.47 14.01 8.79
CA GLU A 74 -1.87 13.53 10.04
C GLU A 74 -2.69 12.37 10.65
N GLU A 75 -4.03 12.44 10.54
CA GLU A 75 -4.93 11.37 10.96
C GLU A 75 -4.66 10.05 10.23
N LEU A 76 -4.41 10.11 8.91
CA LEU A 76 -4.07 8.92 8.13
C LEU A 76 -2.73 8.33 8.56
N LYS A 77 -1.71 9.18 8.77
CA LYS A 77 -0.40 8.75 9.26
C LYS A 77 -0.50 8.08 10.62
N GLN A 78 -1.21 8.71 11.57
CA GLN A 78 -1.41 8.16 12.91
C GLN A 78 -2.18 6.84 12.87
N LYS A 79 -3.29 6.78 12.12
CA LYS A 79 -4.09 5.56 12.01
C LYS A 79 -3.31 4.42 11.38
N PHE A 80 -2.54 4.71 10.33
CA PHE A 80 -1.65 3.72 9.74
C PHE A 80 -0.61 3.27 10.77
N ASP A 81 0.02 4.18 11.52
CA ASP A 81 1.04 3.84 12.52
C ASP A 81 0.52 2.95 13.65
N GLU A 82 -0.72 3.19 14.12
CA GLU A 82 -1.42 2.32 15.07
C GLU A 82 -1.62 0.92 14.49
N LEU A 83 -2.09 0.86 13.24
CA LEU A 83 -2.45 -0.39 12.57
C LEU A 83 -1.23 -1.16 12.07
N LYS A 84 -0.11 -0.49 11.80
CA LYS A 84 1.14 -1.06 11.27
C LYS A 84 1.66 -2.17 12.16
N SER A 85 1.45 -2.08 13.48
CA SER A 85 1.84 -3.12 14.45
C SER A 85 1.23 -4.49 14.15
N ASN A 86 0.13 -4.55 13.40
CA ASN A 86 -0.50 -5.80 12.99
C ASN A 86 0.20 -6.48 11.81
N VAL A 87 0.91 -5.72 10.97
CA VAL A 87 1.57 -6.17 9.74
C VAL A 87 3.08 -5.97 9.87
N LYS A 88 3.84 -7.07 9.91
CA LYS A 88 5.31 -6.99 9.95
C LYS A 88 5.84 -6.31 8.67
N ASN A 89 6.91 -5.53 8.82
CA ASN A 89 7.56 -4.77 7.74
C ASN A 89 6.71 -3.68 7.07
N SER A 90 5.72 -3.14 7.79
CA SER A 90 4.96 -1.98 7.34
C SER A 90 5.78 -0.69 7.49
N SER A 91 5.80 0.12 6.44
CA SER A 91 6.56 1.37 6.37
C SER A 91 5.70 2.48 5.75
N ILE A 92 5.96 3.71 6.18
CA ILE A 92 5.48 4.92 5.54
C ILE A 92 6.72 5.67 5.03
N ASN A 93 6.81 5.90 3.73
CA ASN A 93 7.94 6.62 3.12
C ASN A 93 7.45 7.64 2.11
N GLU A 94 8.30 8.60 1.76
CA GLU A 94 8.09 9.44 0.58
C GLU A 94 8.43 8.61 -0.66
N ALA A 95 7.52 8.58 -1.64
CA ALA A 95 7.59 7.66 -2.78
C ALA A 95 8.74 8.01 -3.74
N TYR A 96 8.97 9.31 -3.96
CA TYR A 96 9.98 9.80 -4.89
C TYR A 96 10.61 11.09 -4.36
N THR A 97 11.95 11.16 -4.39
CA THR A 97 12.73 12.32 -3.90
C THR A 97 12.43 13.63 -4.64
N GLU A 98 11.90 13.57 -5.86
CA GLU A 98 11.56 14.75 -6.67
C GLU A 98 10.08 15.17 -6.61
N ASN A 99 9.19 14.27 -6.15
CA ASN A 99 7.76 14.58 -5.94
C ASN A 99 7.47 14.63 -4.44
N SER A 100 7.86 15.74 -3.80
CA SER A 100 7.83 15.95 -2.34
C SER A 100 6.44 15.84 -1.68
N ASN A 101 5.38 15.65 -2.47
CA ASN A 101 4.02 15.53 -1.96
C ASN A 101 3.49 14.09 -1.99
N LEU A 102 4.23 13.14 -2.57
CA LEU A 102 3.72 11.79 -2.81
C LEU A 102 4.29 10.81 -1.78
N TRP A 103 3.39 10.19 -1.02
CA TRP A 103 3.73 9.28 0.06
C TRP A 103 3.30 7.86 -0.30
N ILE A 104 4.13 6.88 0.03
CA ILE A 104 3.86 5.46 -0.12
C ILE A 104 3.63 4.83 1.24
N PHE A 105 2.52 4.12 1.35
CA PHE A 105 2.12 3.36 2.53
C PHE A 105 2.02 1.90 2.13
N GLY A 106 2.70 1.03 2.87
CA GLY A 106 2.57 -0.39 2.59
C GLY A 106 3.55 -1.24 3.37
N TRP A 107 3.71 -2.47 2.92
CA TRP A 107 4.59 -3.47 3.51
C TRP A 107 5.53 -3.98 2.44
N PHE A 108 6.79 -4.08 2.86
CA PHE A 108 7.96 -4.34 2.03
C PHE A 108 8.74 -5.57 2.53
#